data_AF-A0A0R1YL07-F1
#
_entry.id   AF-A0A0R1YL07-F1
#
_cell.length_a   1.000
_cell.length_b   1.000
_cell.length_c   1.000
_cell.angle_alpha   90.00
_cell.angle_beta   90.00
_cell.angle_gamma   90.00
#
_symmetry.space_group_name_H-M   'P 1'
#
loop_
_entity.id
_entity.type
_entity.pdbx_description
1 polymer ?
#
loop_
_entity_poly.entity_id
_entity_poly.type
_entity_poly.pdbx_seq_one_letter_code
_entity_poly.pdbx_strand_id
1 'polypeptide(L)'
;MILWWQILLLTLYAGYQIIDELQIYSSLSAPVAAGFVAGIIMGDVKNGLIIGGSMQLMVLGVGTFGGASKIDANSGTVLATALAVGLKMDPQQAIATVAVPVAALMVSLDVLGRFANTYFAHRIDAKVKANDYKGIERNFLMGIIPWSFSRMIPVGLALAFGSGLVKQIVNYLNGPLKWLGDGLTVAGAVLPAVGFAILLRYLPVKKHFAYLILGFTFTTLFTTIFGYIQMATGQIKGFTGVINGLPMLAIALIGFGFAAVSYQTGQKIGNAPRANGSNDNDEGEIEDDEI
;
A
#
# COMPACT_ATOMS: atom_id res chain seq x y z
N MET A 1 12.68 18.05 16.12
CA MET A 1 14.02 17.53 15.75
C MET A 1 14.00 16.04 16.02
N ILE A 2 14.41 15.22 15.07
CA ILE A 2 14.35 13.75 15.21
C ILE A 2 15.49 13.32 16.15
N LEU A 3 15.17 12.54 17.17
CA LEU A 3 16.13 12.06 18.16
C LEU A 3 16.91 10.86 17.62
N TRP A 4 18.16 10.68 18.06
CA TRP A 4 19.02 9.59 17.56
C TRP A 4 18.41 8.20 17.77
N TRP A 5 17.71 7.99 18.89
CA TRP A 5 17.04 6.72 19.19
C TRP A 5 15.83 6.48 18.27
N GLN A 6 15.13 7.54 17.85
CA GLN A 6 14.04 7.43 16.88
C GLN A 6 14.59 7.00 15.52
N ILE A 7 15.72 7.59 15.10
CA ILE A 7 16.40 7.22 13.85
C ILE A 7 16.79 5.74 13.88
N LEU A 8 17.38 5.27 14.98
CA LEU A 8 17.77 3.87 15.15
C LEU A 8 16.56 2.93 15.09
N LEU A 9 15.48 3.23 15.82
CA LEU A 9 14.28 2.39 15.82
C LEU A 9 13.58 2.34 14.46
N LEU A 10 13.44 3.49 13.79
CA LEU A 10 12.83 3.56 12.46
C LEU A 10 13.69 2.84 11.41
N THR A 11 15.01 2.92 11.54
CA THR A 11 15.95 2.21 10.65
C THR A 11 15.83 0.70 10.83
N LEU A 12 15.85 0.21 12.07
CA LEU A 12 15.66 -1.22 12.36
C LEU A 12 14.29 -1.70 11.89
N TYR A 13 13.25 -0.89 12.09
CA TYR A 13 11.90 -1.21 11.64
C TYR A 13 11.82 -1.32 10.10
N ALA A 14 12.45 -0.41 9.35
CA ALA A 14 12.51 -0.51 7.88
C ALA A 14 13.20 -1.81 7.40
N GLY A 15 14.24 -2.26 8.12
CA GLY A 15 14.89 -3.55 7.87
C GLY A 15 14.01 -4.75 8.22
N TYR A 16 13.19 -4.65 9.26
CA TYR A 16 12.23 -5.68 9.63
C TYR A 16 11.06 -5.76 8.65
N GLN A 17 10.57 -4.63 8.13
CA GLN A 17 9.41 -4.59 7.23
C GLN A 17 9.59 -5.45 5.98
N ILE A 18 10.79 -5.46 5.39
CA ILE A 18 11.05 -6.31 4.23
C ILE A 18 11.15 -7.79 4.57
N ILE A 19 11.66 -8.13 5.75
CA ILE A 19 11.66 -9.52 6.22
C ILE A 19 10.22 -9.98 6.43
N ASP A 20 9.41 -9.12 7.05
CA ASP A 20 8.00 -9.39 7.26
C ASP A 20 7.26 -9.56 5.92
N GLU A 21 7.56 -8.72 4.93
CA GLU A 21 6.97 -8.80 3.59
C GLU A 21 7.33 -10.07 2.82
N LEU A 22 8.50 -10.65 3.07
CA LEU A 22 9.02 -11.81 2.34
C LEU A 22 8.76 -13.14 3.04
N GLN A 23 8.67 -13.17 4.37
CA GLN A 23 8.66 -14.42 5.15
C GLN A 23 7.47 -14.51 6.10
N ILE A 24 7.28 -13.50 6.97
CA ILE A 24 6.44 -13.64 8.16
C ILE A 24 4.98 -13.26 7.86
N TYR A 25 4.75 -12.31 6.96
CA TYR A 25 3.43 -11.79 6.59
C TYR A 25 2.56 -11.41 7.82
N SER A 26 3.16 -10.83 8.85
CA SER A 26 2.45 -10.38 10.07
C SER A 26 1.57 -9.15 9.86
N SER A 27 1.45 -8.66 8.62
CA SER A 27 0.77 -7.42 8.22
C SER A 27 1.43 -6.13 8.74
N LEU A 28 2.59 -6.22 9.40
CA LEU A 28 3.39 -5.05 9.79
C LEU A 28 4.13 -4.43 8.58
N SER A 29 4.24 -5.17 7.48
CA SER A 29 4.72 -4.72 6.17
C SER A 29 3.65 -4.03 5.31
N ALA A 30 2.60 -3.47 5.91
CA ALA A 30 1.61 -2.65 5.23
C ALA A 30 1.90 -1.15 5.48
N PRO A 31 1.74 -0.25 4.49
CA PRO A 31 1.96 1.17 4.70
C PRO A 31 1.16 1.76 5.87
N VAL A 32 -0.07 1.29 6.13
CA VAL A 32 -0.84 1.73 7.30
C VAL A 32 -0.18 1.34 8.62
N ALA A 33 0.37 0.12 8.71
CA ALA A 33 1.12 -0.33 9.88
C ALA A 33 2.46 0.42 9.98
N ALA A 34 3.11 0.70 8.85
CA ALA A 34 4.32 1.51 8.77
C ALA A 34 4.11 2.90 9.37
N GLY A 35 3.04 3.58 8.96
CA GLY A 35 2.65 4.89 9.48
C GLY A 35 2.26 4.84 10.96
N PHE A 36 1.59 3.77 11.40
CA PHE A 36 1.26 3.57 12.81
C PHE A 36 2.51 3.43 13.69
N VAL A 37 3.43 2.52 13.34
CA VAL A 37 4.67 2.27 14.10
C VAL A 37 5.56 3.52 14.07
N ALA A 38 5.73 4.14 12.91
CA ALA A 38 6.50 5.37 12.80
C ALA A 38 5.86 6.52 13.60
N GLY A 39 4.53 6.64 13.59
CA GLY A 39 3.79 7.62 14.37
C GLY A 39 3.98 7.42 15.88
N ILE A 40 3.98 6.17 16.37
CA ILE A 40 4.28 5.86 17.78
C ILE A 40 5.69 6.31 18.14
N ILE A 41 6.69 5.95 17.33
CA ILE A 41 8.10 6.28 17.59
C ILE A 41 8.31 7.81 17.59
N MET A 42 7.59 8.52 16.72
CA MET A 42 7.67 9.97 16.59
C MET A 42 6.79 10.74 17.56
N GLY A 43 5.85 10.08 18.25
CA GLY A 43 4.93 10.69 19.21
C GLY A 43 3.67 11.33 18.60
N ASP A 44 3.37 11.07 17.32
CA ASP A 44 2.18 11.57 16.62
C ASP A 44 1.59 10.47 15.74
N VAL A 45 0.75 9.65 16.36
CA VAL A 45 0.07 8.53 15.72
C VAL A 45 -0.96 9.00 14.69
N LYS A 46 -1.57 10.17 14.91
CA LYS A 46 -2.61 10.68 14.00
C LYS A 46 -2.02 11.02 12.65
N ASN A 47 -0.94 11.80 12.63
CA ASN A 47 -0.27 12.12 11.37
C ASN A 47 0.34 10.88 10.71
N GLY A 48 0.91 9.97 11.50
CA GLY A 48 1.41 8.69 10.99
C GLY A 48 0.33 7.83 10.32
N LEU A 49 -0.86 7.70 10.93
CA LEU A 49 -1.98 6.96 10.35
C LEU A 49 -2.56 7.63 9.10
N ILE A 50 -2.60 8.96 9.05
CA ILE A 50 -3.04 9.69 7.85
C ILE A 50 -2.09 9.38 6.69
N ILE A 51 -0.78 9.49 6.90
CA ILE A 51 0.22 9.22 5.86
C ILE A 51 0.19 7.75 5.45
N GLY A 52 0.19 6.82 6.42
CA GLY A 52 0.14 5.40 6.14
C GLY A 52 -1.14 4.95 5.45
N GLY A 53 -2.30 5.49 5.84
CA GLY A 53 -3.57 5.22 5.19
C GLY A 53 -3.61 5.73 3.75
N SER A 54 -3.13 6.95 3.49
CA SER A 54 -3.05 7.48 2.13
C SER A 54 -2.07 6.69 1.25
N MET A 55 -0.91 6.31 1.78
CA MET A 55 0.06 5.48 1.06
C MET A 55 -0.49 4.08 0.81
N GLN A 56 -1.24 3.51 1.76
CA GLN A 56 -1.93 2.23 1.58
C GLN A 56 -2.90 2.29 0.42
N LEU A 57 -3.70 3.36 0.33
CA LEU A 57 -4.64 3.57 -0.77
C LEU A 57 -3.92 3.76 -2.12
N MET A 58 -2.75 4.40 -2.12
CA MET A 58 -1.96 4.61 -3.34
C MET A 58 -1.39 3.29 -3.91
N VAL A 59 -0.94 2.37 -3.05
CA VAL A 59 -0.38 1.08 -3.50
C VAL A 59 -1.41 -0.03 -3.65
N LEU A 60 -2.68 0.31 -3.57
CA LEU A 60 -3.73 -0.62 -3.94
C LEU A 60 -3.50 -1.09 -5.38
N GLY A 61 -3.44 -2.41 -5.58
CA GLY A 61 -3.22 -3.04 -6.87
C GLY A 61 -1.77 -3.08 -7.33
N VAL A 62 -0.85 -2.51 -6.56
CA VAL A 62 0.58 -2.58 -6.85
C VAL A 62 1.15 -3.85 -6.21
N GLY A 63 1.39 -4.87 -7.04
CA GLY A 63 1.95 -6.16 -6.64
C GLY A 63 3.28 -6.46 -7.33
N THR A 64 4.05 -7.41 -6.77
CA THR A 64 5.21 -7.98 -7.45
C THR A 64 4.73 -9.17 -8.30
N PHE A 65 4.76 -9.04 -9.62
CA PHE A 65 4.42 -10.12 -10.55
C PHE A 65 5.67 -10.51 -11.35
N GLY A 66 5.92 -11.81 -11.51
CA GLY A 66 7.04 -12.30 -12.34
C GLY A 66 8.44 -11.84 -11.90
N GLY A 67 8.65 -11.54 -10.61
CA GLY A 67 9.93 -11.03 -10.11
C GLY A 67 10.16 -9.53 -10.31
N ALA A 68 9.20 -8.80 -10.89
CA ALA A 68 9.24 -7.35 -10.99
C ALA A 68 9.22 -6.69 -9.60
N SER A 69 10.07 -5.68 -9.43
CA SER A 69 10.10 -4.87 -8.22
C SER A 69 8.91 -3.91 -8.22
N LYS A 70 8.27 -3.76 -7.07
CA LYS A 70 7.15 -2.83 -6.87
C LYS A 70 7.60 -1.63 -6.05
N ILE A 71 6.80 -0.57 -6.09
CA ILE A 71 7.01 0.64 -5.28
C ILE A 71 7.08 0.27 -3.79
N ASP A 72 8.14 0.72 -3.10
CA ASP A 72 8.31 0.49 -1.65
C ASP A 72 7.62 1.60 -0.86
N ALA A 73 6.31 1.49 -0.74
CA ALA A 73 5.51 2.43 0.03
C ALA A 73 5.74 2.32 1.55
N ASN A 74 6.27 1.22 2.05
CA ASN A 74 6.56 1.06 3.48
C ASN A 74 7.67 2.01 3.92
N SER A 75 8.82 1.93 3.24
CA SER A 75 9.96 2.81 3.51
C SER A 75 9.61 4.28 3.23
N GLY A 76 8.85 4.56 2.17
CA GLY A 76 8.34 5.91 1.87
C GLY A 76 7.45 6.47 2.98
N THR A 77 6.56 5.63 3.54
CA THR A 77 5.66 6.03 4.65
C THR A 77 6.43 6.30 5.93
N VAL A 78 7.42 5.46 6.27
CA VAL A 78 8.28 5.65 7.46
C VAL A 78 8.99 7.00 7.39
N LEU A 79 9.61 7.30 6.25
CA LEU A 79 10.34 8.56 6.05
C LEU A 79 9.42 9.78 6.04
N ALA A 80 8.30 9.71 5.33
CA ALA A 80 7.35 10.81 5.29
C ALA A 80 6.73 11.08 6.66
N THR A 81 6.41 10.04 7.45
CA THR A 81 5.90 10.20 8.82
C THR A 81 6.93 10.87 9.73
N ALA A 82 8.18 10.38 9.72
CA ALA A 82 9.23 10.94 10.55
C ALA A 82 9.55 12.39 10.20
N LEU A 83 9.59 12.72 8.90
CA LEU A 83 9.86 14.08 8.45
C LEU A 83 8.65 15.00 8.66
N ALA A 84 7.42 14.53 8.45
CA ALA A 84 6.22 15.32 8.70
C ALA A 84 6.12 15.75 10.16
N VAL A 85 6.27 14.80 11.09
CA VAL A 85 6.23 15.08 12.53
C VAL A 85 7.44 15.90 12.96
N GLY A 86 8.63 15.55 12.48
CA GLY A 86 9.88 16.22 12.86
C GLY A 86 9.98 17.68 12.39
N LEU A 87 9.32 18.02 11.27
CA LEU A 87 9.36 19.33 10.62
C LEU A 87 8.04 20.10 10.70
N LYS A 88 6.99 19.51 11.30
CA LYS A 88 5.63 20.05 11.33
C LYS A 88 5.08 20.35 9.93
N MET A 89 5.34 19.43 9.01
CA MET A 89 4.84 19.51 7.63
C MET A 89 3.41 18.96 7.57
N ASP A 90 2.63 19.49 6.64
CA ASP A 90 1.31 18.95 6.34
C ASP A 90 1.43 17.48 5.83
N PRO A 91 0.58 16.55 6.30
CA PRO A 91 0.63 15.14 5.90
C PRO A 91 0.49 14.92 4.38
N GLN A 92 -0.43 15.62 3.71
CA GLN A 92 -0.64 15.49 2.27
C GLN A 92 0.55 16.02 1.49
N GLN A 93 1.13 17.13 1.93
CA GLN A 93 2.36 17.65 1.38
C GLN A 93 3.52 16.65 1.58
N ALA A 94 3.66 16.03 2.76
CA ALA A 94 4.70 15.06 3.06
C ALA A 94 4.59 13.79 2.21
N ILE A 95 3.37 13.32 1.95
CA ILE A 95 3.13 12.19 1.04
C ILE A 95 3.68 12.52 -0.36
N ALA A 96 3.30 13.67 -0.91
CA ALA A 96 3.61 13.99 -2.30
C ALA A 96 5.06 14.45 -2.51
N THR A 97 5.67 15.14 -1.55
CA THR A 97 7.07 15.59 -1.61
C THR A 97 8.08 14.52 -1.24
N VAL A 98 7.75 13.64 -0.30
CA VAL A 98 8.71 12.70 0.30
C VAL A 98 8.27 11.26 0.05
N ALA A 99 7.06 10.87 0.48
CA ALA A 99 6.68 9.45 0.48
C ALA A 99 6.73 8.85 -0.93
N VAL A 100 6.09 9.50 -1.92
CA VAL A 100 6.00 8.99 -3.29
C VAL A 100 7.36 8.96 -4.00
N PRO A 101 8.13 10.06 -4.05
CA PRO A 101 9.44 10.02 -4.71
C PRO A 101 10.39 9.02 -4.06
N VAL A 102 10.40 8.94 -2.73
CA VAL A 102 11.27 7.99 -2.03
C VAL A 102 10.82 6.55 -2.29
N ALA A 103 9.52 6.26 -2.23
CA ALA A 103 9.00 4.93 -2.53
C ALA A 103 9.36 4.46 -3.94
N ALA A 104 9.39 5.38 -4.92
CA ALA A 104 9.86 5.10 -6.27
C ALA A 104 11.38 4.88 -6.33
N LEU A 105 12.19 5.69 -5.66
CA LEU A 105 13.65 5.53 -5.60
C LEU A 105 14.07 4.21 -4.94
N MET A 106 13.32 3.78 -3.93
CA MET A 106 13.56 2.52 -3.22
C MET A 106 13.37 1.28 -4.12
N VAL A 107 12.67 1.40 -5.25
CA VAL A 107 12.58 0.31 -6.25
C VAL A 107 13.97 -0.05 -6.79
N SER A 108 14.80 0.95 -7.08
CA SER A 108 16.18 0.70 -7.55
C SER A 108 17.03 0.02 -6.48
N LEU A 109 16.77 0.34 -5.21
CA LEU A 109 17.46 -0.28 -4.06
C LEU A 109 16.93 -1.70 -3.79
N ASP A 110 15.66 -1.97 -4.09
CA ASP A 110 15.10 -3.33 -4.08
C ASP A 110 15.82 -4.23 -5.09
N VAL A 111 15.98 -3.72 -6.32
CA VAL A 111 16.73 -4.40 -7.38
C VAL A 111 18.15 -4.68 -6.94
N LEU A 112 18.83 -3.70 -6.33
CA LEU A 112 20.19 -3.88 -5.79
C LEU A 112 20.24 -4.96 -4.69
N GLY A 113 19.26 -4.98 -3.79
CA GLY A 113 19.14 -5.99 -2.75
C GLY A 113 18.97 -7.40 -3.32
N ARG A 114 18.13 -7.55 -4.36
CA ARG A 114 17.96 -8.81 -5.10
C ARG A 114 19.25 -9.25 -5.76
N PHE A 115 19.96 -8.34 -6.43
CA PHE A 115 21.26 -8.62 -7.04
C PHE A 115 22.28 -9.08 -5.99
N ALA A 116 22.40 -8.38 -4.88
CA ALA A 116 23.30 -8.77 -3.79
C ALA A 116 22.92 -10.15 -3.21
N ASN A 117 21.63 -10.48 -3.14
CA ASN A 117 21.17 -11.77 -2.65
C ASN A 117 21.54 -12.95 -3.57
N THR A 118 21.78 -12.72 -4.87
CA THR A 118 22.25 -13.77 -5.79
C THR A 118 23.59 -14.37 -5.37
N TYR A 119 24.44 -13.62 -4.65
CA TYR A 119 25.68 -14.16 -4.08
C TYR A 119 25.40 -15.33 -3.12
N PHE A 120 24.38 -15.20 -2.27
CA PHE A 120 23.99 -16.25 -1.34
C PHE A 120 23.34 -17.44 -2.06
N ALA A 121 22.60 -17.18 -3.15
CA ALA A 121 22.04 -18.24 -4.00
C ALA A 121 23.15 -19.15 -4.57
N HIS A 122 24.21 -18.58 -5.17
CA HIS A 122 25.34 -19.36 -5.68
C HIS A 122 26.06 -20.17 -4.57
N ARG A 123 26.14 -19.63 -3.35
CA ARG A 123 26.69 -20.38 -2.20
C ARG A 123 25.79 -21.54 -1.78
N ILE A 124 24.47 -21.37 -1.86
CA ILE A 124 23.51 -22.45 -1.60
C ILE A 124 23.70 -23.55 -2.64
N ASP A 125 23.84 -23.23 -3.93
CA ASP A 125 24.08 -24.23 -4.99
C ASP A 125 25.35 -25.06 -4.73
N ALA A 126 26.43 -24.41 -4.30
CA ALA A 126 27.67 -25.10 -3.93
C ALA A 126 27.49 -26.03 -2.72
N LYS A 127 26.63 -25.64 -1.75
CA LYS A 127 26.34 -26.43 -0.54
C LYS A 127 25.38 -27.58 -0.79
N VAL A 128 24.45 -27.43 -1.75
CA VAL A 128 23.61 -28.51 -2.26
C VAL A 128 24.46 -29.61 -2.88
N LYS A 129 25.43 -29.27 -3.73
CA LYS A 129 26.36 -30.25 -4.33
C LYS A 129 27.18 -31.03 -3.29
N ALA A 130 27.43 -30.43 -2.14
CA ALA A 130 28.15 -31.03 -1.03
C ALA A 130 27.25 -31.78 -0.02
N ASN A 131 25.93 -31.85 -0.24
CA ASN A 131 24.93 -32.38 0.69
C ASN A 131 25.04 -31.81 2.13
N ASP A 132 25.49 -30.55 2.27
CA ASP A 132 25.65 -29.87 3.56
C ASP A 132 24.38 -29.08 3.91
N TYR A 133 23.40 -29.76 4.49
CA TYR A 133 22.10 -29.18 4.87
C TYR A 133 22.22 -28.01 5.85
N LYS A 134 23.13 -28.08 6.82
CA LYS A 134 23.37 -26.98 7.77
C LYS A 134 23.97 -25.76 7.07
N GLY A 135 24.83 -26.00 6.07
CA GLY A 135 25.35 -24.96 5.21
C GLY A 135 24.27 -24.26 4.39
N ILE A 136 23.29 -25.00 3.87
CA ILE A 136 22.15 -24.44 3.12
C ILE A 136 21.32 -23.53 4.02
N GLU A 137 20.86 -24.02 5.17
CA GLU A 137 20.02 -23.27 6.11
C GLU A 137 20.70 -21.96 6.55
N ARG A 138 22.00 -22.02 6.88
CA ARG A 138 22.74 -20.83 7.28
C ARG A 138 22.85 -19.79 6.16
N ASN A 139 23.12 -20.21 4.92
CA ASN A 139 23.22 -19.25 3.80
C ASN A 139 21.85 -18.70 3.40
N PHE A 140 20.78 -19.48 3.55
CA PHE A 140 19.41 -19.00 3.38
C PHE A 140 19.08 -17.89 4.39
N LEU A 141 19.37 -18.11 5.68
CA LEU A 141 19.17 -17.10 6.72
C LEU A 141 20.06 -15.87 6.51
N MET A 142 21.31 -16.06 6.05
CA MET A 142 22.19 -14.93 5.70
C MET A 142 21.67 -14.10 4.52
N GLY A 143 20.81 -14.66 3.66
CA GLY A 143 20.16 -13.92 2.58
C GLY A 143 19.27 -12.78 3.06
N ILE A 144 18.80 -12.82 4.32
CA ILE A 144 18.05 -11.73 4.95
C ILE A 144 18.88 -10.43 5.01
N ILE A 145 20.21 -10.55 5.15
CA ILE A 145 21.12 -9.42 5.33
C ILE A 145 21.02 -8.45 4.14
N PRO A 146 21.28 -8.85 2.87
CA PRO A 146 21.09 -7.98 1.71
C PRO A 146 19.74 -7.27 1.65
N TRP A 147 18.65 -7.98 1.97
CA TRP A 147 17.30 -7.44 1.92
C TRP A 147 17.07 -6.36 2.97
N SER A 148 17.46 -6.60 4.22
CA SER A 148 17.30 -5.61 5.28
C SER A 148 18.20 -4.40 5.06
N PHE A 149 19.46 -4.61 4.68
CA PHE A 149 20.39 -3.50 4.45
C PHE A 149 19.99 -2.64 3.25
N SER A 150 19.31 -3.20 2.24
CA SER A 150 18.83 -2.41 1.10
C SER A 150 17.82 -1.33 1.48
N ARG A 151 17.17 -1.44 2.66
CA ARG A 151 16.23 -0.45 3.20
C ARG A 151 16.77 0.29 4.43
N MET A 152 17.46 -0.42 5.32
CA MET A 152 18.05 0.18 6.52
C MET A 152 19.03 1.30 6.19
N ILE A 153 19.93 1.08 5.23
CA ILE A 153 20.94 2.08 4.85
C ILE A 153 20.27 3.36 4.31
N PRO A 154 19.44 3.31 3.26
CA PRO A 154 18.83 4.52 2.71
C PRO A 154 17.86 5.20 3.68
N VAL A 155 17.06 4.46 4.44
CA VAL A 155 16.17 5.05 5.46
C VAL A 155 16.98 5.71 6.57
N GLY A 156 18.00 5.03 7.10
CA GLY A 156 18.86 5.58 8.16
C GLY A 156 19.61 6.82 7.71
N LEU A 157 20.18 6.81 6.49
CA LEU A 157 20.85 7.97 5.91
C LEU A 157 19.88 9.14 5.69
N ALA A 158 18.68 8.86 5.16
CA ALA A 158 17.67 9.89 4.93
C ALA A 158 17.17 10.50 6.25
N LEU A 159 17.00 9.72 7.31
CA LEU A 159 16.60 10.25 8.62
C LEU A 159 17.72 11.03 9.32
N ALA A 160 18.96 10.54 9.24
CA ALA A 160 20.11 11.16 9.89
C ALA A 160 20.52 12.48 9.21
N PHE A 161 20.61 12.48 7.88
CA PHE A 161 21.15 13.61 7.11
C PHE A 161 20.08 14.39 6.33
N GLY A 162 18.92 13.80 6.07
CA GLY A 162 17.87 14.41 5.25
C GLY A 162 17.11 15.53 5.95
N SER A 163 17.12 15.62 7.29
CA SER A 163 16.35 16.64 8.01
C SER A 163 16.73 18.08 7.63
N GLY A 164 17.99 18.34 7.26
CA GLY A 164 18.44 19.66 6.79
C GLY A 164 17.95 19.98 5.39
N LEU A 165 18.13 19.05 4.44
CA LEU A 165 17.67 19.19 3.05
C LEU A 165 16.15 19.33 2.98
N VAL A 166 15.42 18.48 3.71
CA VAL A 166 13.96 18.49 3.72
C VAL A 166 13.44 19.77 4.38
N LYS A 167 14.08 20.29 5.44
CA LYS A 167 13.73 21.61 5.99
C LYS A 167 13.84 22.73 4.97
N GLN A 168 14.91 22.75 4.18
CA GLN A 168 15.09 23.74 3.12
C GLN A 168 13.97 23.62 2.09
N ILE A 169 13.70 22.40 1.61
CA ILE A 169 12.60 22.14 0.66
C ILE A 169 11.27 22.63 1.24
N VAL A 170 10.92 22.27 2.47
CA VAL A 170 9.66 22.70 3.10
C VAL A 170 9.56 24.21 3.25
N ASN A 171 10.64 24.88 3.66
CA ASN A 171 10.67 26.33 3.80
C ASN A 171 10.50 27.04 2.44
N TYR A 172 11.13 26.50 1.38
CA TYR A 172 10.96 27.02 0.02
C TYR A 172 9.54 26.77 -0.51
N LEU A 173 8.98 25.59 -0.27
CA LEU A 173 7.64 25.22 -0.70
C LEU A 173 6.54 26.02 0.02
N ASN A 174 6.75 26.38 1.28
CA ASN A 174 5.77 27.13 2.08
C ASN A 174 5.97 28.65 2.03
N GLY A 175 7.10 29.12 1.49
CA GLY A 175 7.39 30.53 1.26
C GLY A 175 7.35 30.89 -0.23
N PRO A 176 8.50 31.02 -0.89
CA PRO A 176 8.61 31.53 -2.26
C PRO A 176 7.91 30.67 -3.32
N LEU A 177 7.79 29.35 -3.12
CA LEU A 177 7.13 28.42 -4.03
C LEU A 177 5.79 27.91 -3.48
N LYS A 178 5.02 28.78 -2.79
CA LYS A 178 3.71 28.40 -2.24
C LYS A 178 2.77 27.75 -3.27
N TRP A 179 2.77 28.22 -4.52
CA TRP A 179 1.96 27.63 -5.59
C TRP A 179 2.32 26.15 -5.86
N LEU A 180 3.60 25.79 -5.73
CA LEU A 180 4.08 24.43 -5.90
C LEU A 180 3.77 23.59 -4.66
N GLY A 181 3.94 24.16 -3.46
CA GLY A 181 3.55 23.51 -2.21
C GLY A 181 2.07 23.15 -2.19
N ASP A 182 1.20 24.12 -2.48
CA ASP A 182 -0.25 23.93 -2.56
C ASP A 182 -0.62 22.93 -3.68
N GLY A 183 0.01 23.04 -4.86
CA GLY A 183 -0.19 22.10 -5.97
C GLY A 183 0.19 20.66 -5.60
N LEU A 184 1.26 20.48 -4.85
CA LEU A 184 1.73 19.17 -4.42
C LEU A 184 0.87 18.56 -3.31
N THR A 185 0.33 19.39 -2.41
CA THR A 185 -0.71 18.98 -1.45
C THR A 185 -1.96 18.48 -2.16
N VAL A 186 -2.44 19.21 -3.18
CA VAL A 186 -3.59 18.76 -3.99
C VAL A 186 -3.26 17.48 -4.74
N ALA A 187 -2.07 17.38 -5.35
CA ALA A 187 -1.64 16.15 -6.01
C ALA A 187 -1.61 14.96 -5.04
N GLY A 188 -1.08 15.16 -3.83
CA GLY A 188 -1.06 14.17 -2.75
C GLY A 188 -2.44 13.67 -2.35
N ALA A 189 -3.43 14.56 -2.31
CA ALA A 189 -4.81 14.22 -2.01
C ALA A 189 -5.48 13.34 -3.09
N VAL A 190 -5.01 13.41 -4.34
CA VAL A 190 -5.58 12.65 -5.48
C VAL A 190 -4.85 11.32 -5.71
N LEU A 191 -3.66 11.10 -5.13
CA LEU A 191 -2.90 9.84 -5.28
C LEU A 191 -3.68 8.55 -5.00
N PRO A 192 -4.59 8.48 -4.00
CA PRO A 192 -5.44 7.30 -3.81
C PRO A 192 -6.23 6.88 -5.05
N ALA A 193 -6.64 7.83 -5.90
CA ALA A 193 -7.37 7.53 -7.13
C ALA A 193 -6.53 6.72 -8.12
N VAL A 194 -5.20 6.93 -8.13
CA VAL A 194 -4.27 6.17 -8.97
C VAL A 194 -4.23 4.70 -8.54
N GLY A 195 -4.17 4.43 -7.23
CA GLY A 195 -4.21 3.06 -6.70
C GLY A 195 -5.50 2.33 -7.07
N PHE A 196 -6.66 3.00 -6.95
CA PHE A 196 -7.92 2.44 -7.42
C PHE A 196 -7.93 2.17 -8.93
N ALA A 197 -7.37 3.06 -9.74
CA ALA A 197 -7.27 2.85 -11.19
C ALA A 197 -6.41 1.62 -11.54
N ILE A 198 -5.30 1.41 -10.83
CA ILE A 198 -4.44 0.24 -10.98
C ILE A 198 -5.19 -1.03 -10.58
N LEU A 199 -5.88 -1.04 -9.42
CA LEU A 199 -6.72 -2.17 -9.01
C LEU A 199 -7.77 -2.54 -10.07
N LEU A 200 -8.49 -1.54 -10.60
CA LEU A 200 -9.55 -1.76 -11.57
C LEU A 200 -9.02 -2.30 -12.91
N ARG A 201 -7.74 -2.04 -13.24
CA ARG A 201 -7.09 -2.62 -14.41
C ARG A 201 -6.82 -4.12 -14.26
N TYR A 202 -6.51 -4.57 -13.04
CA TYR A 202 -6.30 -5.99 -12.76
C TYR A 202 -7.61 -6.78 -12.58
N LEU A 203 -8.68 -6.12 -12.16
CA LEU A 203 -10.00 -6.75 -12.03
C LEU A 203 -10.68 -6.90 -13.40
N PRO A 204 -11.46 -7.97 -13.64
CA PRO A 204 -12.22 -8.18 -14.88
C PRO A 204 -13.46 -7.26 -14.95
N VAL A 205 -13.25 -5.95 -14.82
CA VAL A 205 -14.30 -4.92 -14.76
C VAL A 205 -15.15 -4.93 -16.01
N LYS A 206 -14.57 -5.20 -17.19
CA LYS A 206 -15.30 -5.29 -18.45
C LYS A 206 -16.39 -6.38 -18.43
N LYS A 207 -16.13 -7.53 -17.78
CA LYS A 207 -17.08 -8.63 -17.67
C LYS A 207 -18.17 -8.37 -16.62
N HIS A 208 -17.85 -7.59 -15.59
CA HIS A 208 -18.71 -7.36 -14.44
C HIS A 208 -19.03 -5.88 -14.20
N PHE A 209 -19.17 -5.11 -15.27
CA PHE A 209 -19.31 -3.65 -15.22
C PHE A 209 -20.55 -3.20 -14.42
N ALA A 210 -21.64 -3.97 -14.52
CA ALA A 210 -22.88 -3.71 -13.77
C ALA A 210 -22.65 -3.70 -12.25
N TYR A 211 -21.79 -4.58 -11.71
CA TYR A 211 -21.49 -4.62 -10.29
C TYR A 211 -20.67 -3.42 -9.82
N LEU A 212 -19.80 -2.88 -10.68
CA LEU A 212 -19.04 -1.68 -10.39
C LEU A 212 -19.95 -0.44 -10.32
N ILE A 213 -20.84 -0.26 -11.30
CA ILE A 213 -21.82 0.83 -11.28
C ILE A 213 -22.73 0.70 -10.06
N LEU A 214 -23.24 -0.50 -9.80
CA LEU A 214 -24.11 -0.75 -8.65
C LEU A 214 -23.40 -0.38 -7.34
N GLY A 215 -22.18 -0.87 -7.12
CA GLY A 215 -21.39 -0.52 -5.94
C GLY A 215 -21.17 0.99 -5.78
N PHE A 216 -20.86 1.69 -6.89
CA PHE A 216 -20.70 3.14 -6.90
C PHE A 216 -22.02 3.88 -6.58
N THR A 217 -23.13 3.51 -7.21
CA THR A 217 -24.44 4.13 -6.99
C THR A 217 -24.91 3.92 -5.55
N PHE A 218 -24.81 2.69 -5.02
CA PHE A 218 -25.16 2.39 -3.64
C PHE A 218 -24.31 3.22 -2.67
N THR A 219 -22.99 3.21 -2.84
CA THR A 219 -22.08 3.97 -1.96
C THR A 219 -22.41 5.46 -1.97
N THR A 220 -22.64 6.04 -3.15
CA THR A 220 -22.92 7.48 -3.31
C THR A 220 -24.28 7.85 -2.73
N LEU A 221 -25.32 7.07 -3.00
CA LEU A 221 -26.68 7.33 -2.50
C LEU A 221 -26.74 7.28 -0.97
N PHE A 222 -26.17 6.23 -0.37
CA PHE A 222 -26.15 6.12 1.08
C PHE A 222 -25.28 7.20 1.73
N THR A 223 -24.10 7.50 1.18
CA THR A 223 -23.25 8.59 1.70
C THR A 223 -23.99 9.94 1.69
N THR A 224 -24.73 10.22 0.61
CA THR A 224 -25.50 11.46 0.47
C THR A 224 -26.66 11.52 1.46
N ILE A 225 -27.44 10.44 1.59
CA ILE A 225 -28.57 10.36 2.54
C ILE A 225 -28.09 10.55 3.98
N PHE A 226 -27.06 9.79 4.41
CA PHE A 226 -26.51 9.93 5.75
C PHE A 226 -25.88 11.31 5.99
N GLY A 227 -25.26 11.91 4.98
CA GLY A 227 -24.76 13.29 5.04
C GLY A 227 -25.87 14.32 5.32
N TYR A 228 -27.00 14.22 4.61
CA TYR A 228 -28.16 15.10 4.86
C TYR A 228 -28.77 14.87 6.24
N ILE A 229 -28.90 13.61 6.67
CA ILE A 229 -29.39 13.28 8.01
C ILE A 229 -28.47 13.88 9.08
N GLN A 230 -27.14 13.72 8.93
CA GLN A 230 -26.17 14.27 9.87
C GLN A 230 -26.23 15.80 9.97
N MET A 231 -26.40 16.49 8.83
CA MET A 231 -26.60 17.94 8.81
C MET A 231 -27.91 18.35 9.49
N ALA A 232 -29.00 17.61 9.28
CA ALA A 232 -30.29 17.88 9.91
C ALA A 232 -30.26 17.63 11.43
N THR A 233 -29.60 16.55 11.88
CA THR A 233 -29.49 16.23 13.31
C THR A 233 -28.51 17.14 14.05
N GLY A 234 -27.49 17.67 13.37
CA GLY A 234 -26.55 18.64 13.94
C GLY A 234 -27.19 19.99 14.32
N GLN A 235 -28.38 20.29 13.80
CA GLN A 235 -29.17 21.48 14.17
C GLN A 235 -30.07 21.25 15.39
N ILE A 236 -30.22 20.01 15.86
CA ILE A 236 -31.06 19.65 17.01
C ILE A 236 -30.24 19.81 18.30
N LYS A 237 -30.57 20.82 19.12
CA LYS A 237 -29.93 21.04 20.42
C LYS A 237 -30.07 19.79 21.30
N GLY A 238 -28.93 19.21 21.70
CA GLY A 238 -28.85 18.03 22.57
C GLY A 238 -28.50 16.73 21.85
N PHE A 239 -28.48 16.72 20.50
CA PHE A 239 -28.02 15.56 19.73
C PHE A 239 -26.53 15.70 19.38
N THR A 240 -25.68 14.93 20.05
CA THR A 240 -24.21 14.88 19.79
C THR A 240 -23.78 13.62 19.05
N GLY A 241 -24.75 12.82 18.55
CA GLY A 241 -24.47 11.59 17.82
C GLY A 241 -23.86 11.88 16.45
N VAL A 242 -22.75 11.23 16.13
CA VAL A 242 -22.18 11.21 14.78
C VAL A 242 -22.83 10.08 14.00
N ILE A 243 -23.73 10.41 13.07
CA ILE A 243 -24.29 9.49 12.10
C ILE A 243 -23.31 9.40 10.93
N ASN A 244 -22.41 8.42 11.03
CA ASN A 244 -21.54 8.08 9.91
C ASN A 244 -22.34 7.36 8.82
N GLY A 245 -21.93 7.55 7.57
CA GLY A 245 -22.42 6.74 6.45
C GLY A 245 -22.09 5.25 6.65
N LEU A 246 -22.59 4.41 5.73
CA LEU A 246 -22.28 2.97 5.75
C LEU A 246 -20.76 2.76 5.78
N PRO A 247 -20.23 2.03 6.77
CA PRO A 247 -18.80 1.78 6.83
C PRO A 247 -18.37 0.96 5.62
N MET A 248 -17.13 1.18 5.16
CA MET A 248 -16.57 0.50 3.99
C MET A 248 -16.63 -1.03 4.12
N LEU A 249 -16.54 -1.54 5.35
CA LEU A 249 -16.69 -2.95 5.69
C LEU A 249 -18.11 -3.48 5.47
N ALA A 250 -19.15 -2.67 5.74
CA ALA A 250 -20.53 -3.04 5.44
C ALA A 250 -20.79 -3.07 3.92
N ILE A 251 -20.24 -2.11 3.18
CA ILE A 251 -20.33 -2.09 1.70
C ILE A 251 -19.63 -3.33 1.12
N ALA A 252 -18.46 -3.68 1.65
CA ALA A 252 -17.74 -4.89 1.26
C ALA A 252 -18.53 -6.17 1.55
N LEU A 253 -19.19 -6.27 2.72
CA LEU A 253 -20.03 -7.43 3.07
C LEU A 253 -21.27 -7.55 2.16
N ILE A 254 -21.90 -6.43 1.81
CA ILE A 254 -23.01 -6.41 0.84
C ILE A 254 -22.52 -6.88 -0.53
N GLY A 255 -21.39 -6.35 -1.00
CA GLY A 255 -20.76 -6.77 -2.26
C GLY A 255 -20.40 -8.26 -2.27
N PHE A 256 -19.85 -8.77 -1.17
CA PHE A 256 -19.57 -10.19 -0.99
C PHE A 256 -20.85 -11.04 -1.04
N GLY A 257 -21.94 -10.58 -0.42
CA GLY A 257 -23.24 -11.24 -0.50
C GLY A 257 -23.74 -11.37 -1.94
N PHE A 258 -23.68 -10.28 -2.73
CA PHE A 258 -24.03 -10.31 -4.16
C PHE A 258 -23.12 -11.24 -4.96
N ALA A 259 -21.81 -11.24 -4.68
CA ALA A 259 -20.86 -12.14 -5.33
C ALA A 259 -21.14 -13.62 -5.00
N ALA A 260 -21.48 -13.94 -3.75
CA ALA A 260 -21.82 -15.30 -3.33
C ALA A 260 -23.10 -15.80 -4.03
N VAL A 261 -24.13 -14.94 -4.13
CA VAL A 261 -25.39 -15.28 -4.83
C VAL A 261 -25.16 -15.47 -6.32
N SER A 262 -24.38 -14.60 -6.97
CA SER A 262 -24.09 -14.72 -8.41
C SER A 262 -23.25 -15.96 -8.71
N TYR A 263 -22.29 -16.30 -7.84
CA TYR A 263 -21.51 -17.52 -7.95
C TYR A 263 -22.36 -18.79 -7.83
N GLN A 264 -23.24 -18.88 -6.82
CA GLN A 264 -24.15 -20.01 -6.66
C GLN A 264 -25.14 -20.14 -7.81
N THR A 265 -25.63 -19.02 -8.34
CA THR A 265 -26.55 -19.02 -9.49
C THR A 265 -25.82 -19.48 -10.76
N GLY A 266 -24.56 -19.06 -10.97
CA GLY A 266 -23.73 -19.54 -12.07
C GLY A 266 -23.46 -21.04 -12.04
N GLN A 267 -23.19 -21.63 -10.86
CA GLN A 267 -23.06 -23.08 -10.72
C GLN A 267 -24.36 -23.84 -11.00
N LYS A 268 -25.51 -23.29 -10.58
CA LYS A 268 -26.82 -23.91 -10.83
C LYS A 268 -27.20 -23.93 -12.31
N ILE A 269 -26.79 -22.91 -13.07
CA ILE A 269 -27.00 -22.86 -14.53
C ILE A 269 -26.09 -23.89 -15.24
N GLY A 270 -24.87 -24.10 -14.76
CA GLY A 270 -23.95 -25.13 -15.29
C GLY A 270 -24.38 -26.58 -15.00
N ASN A 271 -25.12 -26.82 -13.92
CA ASN A 271 -25.61 -28.15 -13.50
C ASN A 271 -27.07 -28.45 -13.91
N ALA A 272 -27.72 -27.60 -14.70
CA ALA A 272 -29.02 -27.94 -15.27
C ALA A 272 -28.86 -29.04 -16.35
N PRO A 273 -29.74 -30.05 -16.43
CA PRO A 273 -29.65 -31.07 -17.48
C PRO A 273 -29.75 -30.37 -18.84
N ARG A 274 -28.71 -30.48 -19.67
CA ARG A 274 -28.72 -29.99 -21.05
C ARG A 274 -29.88 -30.65 -21.80
N ALA A 275 -30.95 -29.90 -22.04
CA ALA A 275 -31.98 -30.29 -22.98
C ALA A 275 -31.38 -30.23 -24.39
N ASN A 276 -31.49 -31.35 -25.12
CA ASN A 276 -31.02 -31.54 -26.49
C ASN A 276 -31.38 -30.36 -27.41
N GLY A 277 -30.36 -29.78 -28.07
CA GLY A 277 -30.58 -28.83 -29.17
C GLY A 277 -29.32 -28.07 -29.60
N SER A 278 -28.61 -28.64 -30.58
CA SER A 278 -27.69 -28.02 -31.57
C SER A 278 -26.50 -27.19 -31.10
N ASN A 279 -25.31 -27.75 -31.36
CA ASN A 279 -24.02 -27.15 -31.72
C ASN A 279 -23.90 -25.62 -31.60
N ASP A 280 -23.10 -25.16 -30.65
CA ASP A 280 -22.06 -24.19 -30.98
C ASP A 280 -20.80 -24.52 -30.17
N ASN A 281 -19.71 -24.66 -30.91
CA ASN A 281 -18.37 -24.87 -30.38
C ASN A 281 -17.88 -23.55 -29.82
N ASP A 282 -17.78 -23.47 -28.50
CA ASP A 282 -16.88 -22.52 -27.82
C ASP A 282 -16.29 -23.30 -26.64
N GLU A 283 -15.43 -24.26 -27.00
CA GLU A 283 -14.40 -24.73 -26.09
C GLU A 283 -13.59 -23.50 -25.71
N GLY A 284 -13.57 -23.18 -24.42
CA GLY A 284 -12.78 -22.09 -23.89
C GLY A 284 -11.31 -22.34 -24.21
N GLU A 285 -10.84 -21.71 -25.28
CA GLU A 285 -9.43 -21.40 -25.43
C GLU A 285 -9.05 -20.53 -24.24
N ILE A 286 -8.21 -21.11 -23.39
CA ILE A 286 -7.34 -20.34 -22.52
C ILE A 286 -6.34 -19.72 -23.49
N GLU A 287 -6.66 -18.53 -23.99
CA GLU A 287 -5.63 -17.67 -24.57
C GLU A 287 -4.70 -17.31 -23.40
N ASP A 288 -3.57 -18.01 -23.38
CA ASP A 288 -2.34 -17.61 -22.68
C ASP A 288 -1.91 -16.24 -23.24
N ASP A 289 -2.56 -15.18 -22.76
CA ASP A 289 -2.10 -13.81 -22.95
C ASP A 289 -0.96 -13.52 -21.95
N GLU A 290 0.16 -14.22 -22.12
CA GLU A 290 1.47 -13.65 -21.84
C GLU A 290 1.75 -12.62 -22.93
N ILE A 291 1.59 -11.30 -22.65
CA ILE A 291 2.64 -10.26 -22.74
C ILE A 291 2.24 -9.01 -21.94
#